data_AF-A0AAE1QJD1-F1
#
_entry.id   AF-A0AAE1QJD1-F1
#
_cell.length_a   1.000
_cell.length_b   1.000
_cell.length_c   1.000
_cell.angle_alpha   90.00
_cell.angle_beta   90.00
_cell.angle_gamma   90.00
#
_symmetry.space_group_name_H-M   'P 1'
#
loop_
_entity.id
_entity.type
_entity.pdbx_description
1 polymer ?
#
loop_
_entity_poly.entity_id
_entity_poly.type
_entity_poly.pdbx_seq_one_letter_code
_entity_poly.pdbx_strand_id
1 'polypeptide(L)'
;MKSKLGGIGKLTDKVTDKLGWYYGTTVRRFVEKTGVDKSKIVELESEIMASYLYVTSSDTDQRHLKCPQGKECWCFYNRALANNKTPPSHNTMRVRIHINSKENRQAVAIIYRDLTKQDLLGRCIKGKTQNVNESFHSKLWKKSMKVKFHGHKKVKFAFLMSALEHNTGYKSGCLLDKILGGVHDARGLEIQEQLRLLGSAKKTVERRKRKKTTEDYTSNYVLGGY
;
A
#
# COMPACT_ATOMS: atom_id res chain seq x y z
N MET A 1 12.17 -7.81 -29.74
CA MET A 1 12.44 -6.41 -29.29
C MET A 1 12.78 -6.42 -27.81
N LYS A 2 13.97 -5.92 -27.40
CA LYS A 2 14.24 -5.63 -25.98
C LYS A 2 13.46 -4.37 -25.61
N SER A 3 12.70 -4.40 -24.52
CA SER A 3 11.94 -3.21 -24.09
C SER A 3 12.90 -2.08 -23.73
N LYS A 4 12.61 -0.85 -24.20
CA LYS A 4 13.45 0.34 -23.96
C LYS A 4 13.73 0.54 -22.46
N LEU A 5 12.71 0.28 -21.65
CA LEU A 5 12.72 0.46 -20.19
C LEU A 5 12.95 -0.83 -19.39
N GLY A 6 12.91 -2.02 -19.98
CA GLY A 6 13.02 -3.28 -19.23
C GLY A 6 14.33 -4.03 -19.44
N GLY A 7 14.65 -4.92 -18.49
CA GLY A 7 15.86 -5.76 -18.50
C GLY A 7 16.67 -5.68 -17.21
N ILE A 8 17.80 -6.41 -17.18
CA ILE A 8 18.74 -6.42 -16.05
C ILE A 8 19.28 -4.99 -15.82
N GLY A 9 19.26 -4.52 -14.57
CA GLY A 9 19.68 -3.15 -14.21
C GLY A 9 18.71 -2.03 -14.60
N LYS A 10 17.49 -2.38 -15.06
CA LYS A 10 16.41 -1.47 -15.48
C LYS A 10 15.12 -1.76 -14.68
N LEU A 11 13.96 -1.32 -15.21
CA LEU A 11 12.67 -1.65 -14.61
C LEU A 11 12.36 -3.12 -14.85
N THR A 12 12.35 -3.89 -13.76
CA THR A 12 11.89 -5.27 -13.69
C THR A 12 10.67 -5.32 -12.77
N ASP A 13 9.88 -6.38 -12.82
CA ASP A 13 8.71 -6.53 -11.94
C ASP A 13 9.11 -6.40 -10.47
N LYS A 14 10.23 -7.02 -10.07
CA LYS A 14 10.79 -6.91 -8.72
C LYS A 14 11.12 -5.47 -8.32
N VAL A 15 11.64 -4.67 -9.26
CA VAL A 15 11.94 -3.25 -9.04
C VAL A 15 10.65 -2.46 -8.89
N THR A 16 9.67 -2.69 -9.77
CA THR A 16 8.36 -2.05 -9.74
C THR A 16 7.61 -2.35 -8.44
N ASP A 17 7.61 -3.61 -7.99
CA ASP A 17 7.02 -4.04 -6.73
C ASP A 17 7.65 -3.34 -5.53
N LYS A 18 8.98 -3.24 -5.51
CA LYS A 18 9.70 -2.51 -4.45
C LYS A 18 9.34 -1.03 -4.47
N LEU A 19 9.33 -0.37 -5.63
CA LEU A 19 8.93 1.04 -5.75
C LEU A 19 7.51 1.26 -5.22
N GLY A 20 6.55 0.42 -5.61
CA GLY A 20 5.18 0.48 -5.11
C GLY A 20 5.09 0.23 -3.60
N TRP A 21 5.90 -0.69 -3.08
CA TRP A 21 5.98 -0.96 -1.65
C TRP A 21 6.51 0.24 -0.86
N TYR A 22 7.58 0.91 -1.32
CA TYR A 22 8.11 2.12 -0.69
C TYR A 22 7.07 3.24 -0.72
N TYR A 23 6.51 3.56 -1.88
CA TYR A 23 5.46 4.57 -2.03
C TYR A 23 4.32 4.34 -1.02
N GLY A 24 3.75 3.13 -1.00
CA GLY A 24 2.64 2.81 -0.12
C GLY A 24 3.02 2.81 1.36
N THR A 25 4.26 2.45 1.69
CA THR A 25 4.76 2.43 3.07
C THR A 25 4.98 3.84 3.59
N THR A 26 5.51 4.74 2.77
CA THR A 26 5.65 6.17 3.08
C THR A 26 4.30 6.79 3.40
N VAL A 27 3.28 6.59 2.55
CA VAL A 27 1.91 7.09 2.80
C VAL A 27 1.37 6.58 4.13
N ARG A 28 1.50 5.28 4.41
CA ARG A 28 0.98 4.70 5.66
C ARG A 28 1.68 5.23 6.89
N ARG A 29 3.02 5.27 6.89
CA ARG A 29 3.80 5.80 8.02
C ARG A 29 3.51 7.27 8.28
N PHE A 30 3.35 8.05 7.20
CA PHE A 30 2.97 9.45 7.30
C PHE A 30 1.61 9.62 7.98
N VAL A 31 0.61 8.83 7.57
CA VAL A 31 -0.75 8.87 8.15
C VAL A 31 -0.77 8.31 9.58
N GLU A 32 0.03 7.27 9.88
CA GLU A 32 0.21 6.75 11.25
C GLU A 32 0.80 7.84 12.17
N LYS A 33 1.72 8.67 11.66
CA LYS A 33 2.36 9.76 12.42
C LYS A 33 1.48 11.01 12.56
N THR A 34 0.77 11.40 11.50
CA THR A 34 0.12 12.72 11.41
C THR A 34 -1.40 12.67 11.50
N GLY A 35 -1.99 11.47 11.45
CA GLY A 35 -3.42 11.29 11.26
C GLY A 35 -3.84 11.51 9.80
N VAL A 36 -5.15 11.50 9.55
CA VAL A 36 -5.73 11.80 8.23
C VAL A 36 -5.98 13.30 8.17
N ASP A 37 -4.98 14.07 7.72
CA ASP A 37 -5.03 15.53 7.67
C ASP A 37 -4.70 16.06 6.27
N LYS A 38 -5.72 16.56 5.56
CA LYS A 38 -5.56 17.08 4.19
C LYS A 38 -4.68 18.33 4.12
N SER A 39 -4.50 19.08 5.20
CA SER A 39 -3.62 20.25 5.20
C SER A 39 -2.15 19.87 4.99
N LYS A 40 -1.78 18.62 5.30
CA LYS A 40 -0.40 18.10 5.22
C LYS A 40 -0.08 17.35 3.92
N ILE A 41 -0.90 17.51 2.88
CA ILE A 41 -0.68 16.84 1.59
C ILE A 41 0.65 17.25 0.95
N VAL A 42 1.06 18.51 1.10
CA VAL A 42 2.35 19.01 0.59
C VAL A 42 3.53 18.34 1.28
N GLU A 43 3.44 18.11 2.59
CA GLU A 43 4.44 17.35 3.34
C GLU A 43 4.49 15.88 2.88
N LEU A 44 3.33 15.26 2.66
CA LEU A 44 3.23 13.89 2.15
C LEU A 44 3.87 13.76 0.75
N GLU A 45 3.62 14.71 -0.15
CA GLU A 45 4.28 14.77 -1.45
C GLU A 45 5.81 14.81 -1.30
N SER A 46 6.32 15.68 -0.43
CA SER A 46 7.76 15.80 -0.18
C SER A 46 8.37 14.50 0.36
N GLU A 47 7.72 13.85 1.33
CA GLU A 47 8.14 12.56 1.89
C GLU A 47 8.14 11.43 0.85
N ILE A 48 7.10 11.36 -0.01
CA ILE A 48 7.06 10.38 -1.09
C ILE A 48 8.20 10.60 -2.06
N MET A 49 8.44 11.84 -2.48
CA MET A 49 9.54 12.19 -3.38
C MET A 49 10.91 11.91 -2.74
N ALA A 50 11.07 12.19 -1.44
CA ALA A 50 12.26 11.85 -0.69
C ALA A 50 12.50 10.32 -0.69
N SER A 51 11.45 9.52 -0.48
CA SER A 51 11.55 8.06 -0.50
C SER A 51 12.01 7.54 -1.88
N TYR A 52 11.54 8.14 -2.97
CA TYR A 52 11.96 7.80 -4.33
C TYR A 52 13.43 8.14 -4.58
N LEU A 53 13.83 9.37 -4.24
CA LEU A 53 15.22 9.83 -4.40
C LEU A 53 16.18 8.97 -3.59
N TYR A 54 15.79 8.64 -2.36
CA TYR A 54 16.53 7.75 -1.48
C TYR A 54 16.79 6.37 -2.08
N VAL A 55 15.75 5.68 -2.58
CA VAL A 55 15.90 4.31 -3.11
C VAL A 55 16.60 4.24 -4.46
N THR A 56 16.68 5.38 -5.17
CA THR A 56 17.38 5.52 -6.46
C THR A 56 18.74 6.22 -6.36
N SER A 57 19.20 6.50 -5.14
CA SER A 57 20.50 7.11 -4.83
C SER A 57 21.63 6.09 -4.96
N SER A 58 22.82 6.55 -5.33
CA SER A 58 24.06 5.77 -5.37
C SER A 58 25.21 6.53 -4.72
N ASP A 59 26.36 5.87 -4.53
CA ASP A 59 27.56 6.53 -4.00
C ASP A 59 28.05 7.65 -4.91
N THR A 60 27.89 7.47 -6.23
CA THR A 60 28.27 8.43 -7.28
C THR A 60 27.21 9.52 -7.55
N ASP A 61 25.96 9.32 -7.14
CA ASP A 61 24.84 10.22 -7.38
C ASP A 61 23.95 10.22 -6.13
N GLN A 62 24.37 11.03 -5.15
CA GLN A 62 23.78 11.09 -3.83
C GLN A 62 22.54 11.99 -3.84
N ARG A 63 21.38 11.44 -3.47
CA ARG A 63 20.08 12.13 -3.61
C ARG A 63 19.32 12.24 -2.29
N HIS A 64 20.03 12.59 -1.23
CA HIS A 64 19.47 12.65 0.13
C HIS A 64 18.98 14.04 0.56
N LEU A 65 19.01 15.03 -0.33
CA LEU A 65 18.64 16.42 -0.02
C LEU A 65 17.20 16.56 0.50
N LYS A 66 16.25 15.82 -0.08
CA LYS A 66 14.85 15.84 0.36
C LYS A 66 14.56 14.92 1.55
N CYS A 67 15.51 14.08 1.93
CA CYS A 67 15.34 13.22 3.09
C CYS A 67 15.37 14.05 4.38
N PRO A 68 14.67 13.59 5.45
CA PRO A 68 14.72 14.29 6.73
C PRO A 68 16.15 14.38 7.25
N GLN A 69 16.41 15.46 7.99
CA GLN A 69 17.68 15.72 8.66
C GLN A 69 17.59 15.27 10.13
N GLY A 70 18.76 15.03 10.73
CA GLY A 70 18.88 14.77 12.17
C GLY A 70 19.39 13.38 12.52
N LYS A 71 19.79 13.23 13.79
CA LYS A 71 20.48 12.04 14.31
C LYS A 71 19.60 10.79 14.33
N GLU A 72 18.29 10.95 14.43
CA GLU A 72 17.30 9.88 14.45
C GLU A 72 16.52 9.74 13.13
N CYS A 73 16.97 10.41 12.06
CA CYS A 73 16.27 10.33 10.78
C CYS A 73 16.42 8.94 10.14
N TRP A 74 15.41 8.53 9.37
CA TRP A 74 15.43 7.22 8.72
C TRP A 74 16.46 7.12 7.58
N CYS A 75 16.91 8.26 7.04
CA CYS A 75 17.91 8.31 5.98
C CYS A 75 19.29 8.02 6.57
N PHE A 76 19.87 6.87 6.21
CA PHE A 76 21.19 6.49 6.73
C PHE A 76 22.28 7.52 6.43
N TYR A 77 22.20 8.19 5.27
CA TYR A 77 23.20 9.14 4.83
C TYR A 77 23.14 10.42 5.67
N ASN A 78 21.99 11.08 5.74
CA ASN A 78 21.81 12.30 6.55
C ASN A 78 22.00 12.01 8.04
N ARG A 79 21.61 10.82 8.52
CA ARG A 79 21.85 10.38 9.89
C ARG A 79 23.34 10.22 10.19
N ALA A 80 24.13 9.65 9.29
CA ALA A 80 25.57 9.54 9.48
C ALA A 80 26.22 10.93 9.55
N LEU A 81 25.86 11.83 8.62
CA LEU A 81 26.31 13.22 8.64
C LEU A 81 25.94 13.94 9.94
N ALA A 82 24.70 13.83 10.41
CA ALA A 82 24.24 14.44 11.65
C ALA A 82 24.94 13.89 12.91
N ASN A 83 25.51 12.69 12.83
CA ASN A 83 26.29 12.05 13.89
C ASN A 83 27.81 12.22 13.70
N ASN A 84 28.26 13.06 12.76
CA ASN A 84 29.67 13.26 12.41
C ASN A 84 30.39 11.94 12.03
N LYS A 85 29.68 11.03 11.36
CA LYS A 85 30.22 9.75 10.87
C LYS A 85 30.21 9.74 9.34
N THR A 86 31.15 8.98 8.75
CA THR A 86 31.16 8.73 7.31
C THR A 86 29.94 7.91 6.91
N PRO A 87 29.13 8.35 5.92
CA PRO A 87 28.00 7.57 5.42
C PRO A 87 28.45 6.22 4.86
N PRO A 88 27.78 5.11 5.24
CA PRO A 88 27.99 3.81 4.62
C PRO A 88 27.78 3.84 3.11
N SER A 89 28.47 2.98 2.36
CA SER A 89 28.24 2.82 0.93
C SER A 89 26.81 2.33 0.65
N HIS A 90 26.18 2.85 -0.41
CA HIS A 90 24.90 2.34 -0.89
C HIS A 90 24.98 0.86 -1.26
N ASN A 91 26.17 0.33 -1.56
CA ASN A 91 26.35 -1.07 -1.93
C ASN A 91 26.14 -2.06 -0.78
N THR A 92 26.38 -1.62 0.45
CA THR A 92 26.13 -2.44 1.65
C THR A 92 24.68 -2.38 2.09
N MET A 93 23.89 -1.45 1.53
CA MET A 93 22.52 -1.21 1.93
C MET A 93 21.51 -2.06 1.16
N ARG A 94 20.62 -2.72 1.91
CA ARG A 94 19.51 -3.53 1.36
C ARG A 94 18.40 -2.70 0.71
N VAL A 95 18.45 -1.38 0.90
CA VAL A 95 17.42 -0.42 0.47
C VAL A 95 17.62 0.07 -0.98
N ARG A 96 18.66 -0.40 -1.67
CA ARG A 96 18.91 0.01 -3.05
C ARG A 96 17.95 -0.66 -4.03
N ILE A 97 17.38 0.14 -4.91
CA ILE A 97 16.75 -0.32 -6.14
C ILE A 97 17.73 -0.01 -7.27
N HIS A 98 18.28 -1.07 -7.88
CA HIS A 98 19.25 -0.95 -8.97
C HIS A 98 18.57 -0.49 -10.26
N ILE A 99 18.45 0.83 -10.42
CA ILE A 99 18.07 1.46 -11.68
C ILE A 99 19.28 2.21 -12.22
N ASN A 100 20.08 1.51 -13.02
CA ASN A 100 21.37 2.04 -13.50
C ASN A 100 21.17 3.06 -14.65
N SER A 101 20.06 2.94 -15.39
CA SER A 101 19.74 3.86 -16.50
C SER A 101 19.16 5.18 -15.98
N LYS A 102 19.75 6.31 -16.44
CA LYS A 102 19.25 7.66 -16.17
C LYS A 102 17.84 7.86 -16.76
N GLU A 103 17.60 7.32 -17.94
CA GLU A 103 16.32 7.36 -18.65
C GLU A 103 15.23 6.66 -17.85
N ASN A 104 15.52 5.48 -17.30
CA ASN A 104 14.61 4.76 -16.43
C ASN A 104 14.29 5.55 -15.16
N ARG A 105 15.30 6.16 -14.52
CA ARG A 105 15.07 7.01 -13.34
C ARG A 105 14.16 8.18 -13.71
N GLN A 106 14.43 8.89 -14.80
CA GLN A 106 13.59 10.00 -15.26
C GLN A 106 12.15 9.56 -15.55
N ALA A 107 11.95 8.42 -16.21
CA ALA A 107 10.62 7.88 -16.48
C ALA A 107 9.84 7.60 -15.18
N VAL A 108 10.49 6.99 -14.18
CA VAL A 108 9.87 6.74 -12.87
C VAL A 108 9.61 8.05 -12.11
N ALA A 109 10.52 9.02 -12.19
CA ALA A 109 10.34 10.32 -11.54
C ALA A 109 9.10 11.05 -12.05
N ILE A 110 8.82 10.98 -13.37
CA ILE A 110 7.59 11.53 -13.96
C ILE A 110 6.36 10.84 -13.38
N ILE A 111 6.38 9.50 -13.28
CA ILE A 111 5.29 8.72 -12.68
C ILE A 111 5.09 9.12 -11.21
N TYR A 112 6.17 9.25 -10.43
CA TYR A 112 6.08 9.68 -9.04
C TYR A 112 5.48 11.08 -8.91
N ARG A 113 5.87 12.02 -9.77
CA ARG A 113 5.26 13.36 -9.83
C ARG A 113 3.76 13.31 -10.11
N ASP A 114 3.33 12.45 -11.03
CA ASP A 114 1.91 12.26 -11.30
C ASP A 114 1.18 11.57 -10.14
N LEU A 115 1.84 10.63 -9.46
CA LEU A 115 1.33 9.95 -8.26
C LEU A 115 1.34 10.81 -7.00
N THR A 116 2.02 11.96 -7.00
CA THR A 116 2.04 12.91 -5.88
C THR A 116 1.20 14.15 -6.13
N LYS A 117 0.39 14.21 -7.21
CA LYS A 117 -0.57 15.30 -7.41
C LYS A 117 -1.51 15.40 -6.21
N GLN A 118 -1.76 16.63 -5.77
CA GLN A 118 -2.48 16.90 -4.53
C GLN A 118 -3.91 16.34 -4.53
N ASP A 119 -4.59 16.34 -5.68
CA ASP A 119 -5.93 15.78 -5.86
C ASP A 119 -5.94 14.24 -5.64
N LEU A 120 -4.88 13.56 -6.09
CA LEU A 120 -4.70 12.13 -5.90
C LEU A 120 -4.32 11.83 -4.46
N LEU A 121 -3.34 12.54 -3.90
CA LEU A 121 -2.91 12.36 -2.51
C LEU A 121 -4.04 12.64 -1.51
N GLY A 122 -4.90 13.63 -1.77
CA GLY A 122 -6.07 13.92 -0.96
C GLY A 122 -7.09 12.76 -0.90
N ARG A 123 -7.07 11.87 -1.90
CA ARG A 123 -7.84 10.62 -1.90
C ARG A 123 -7.06 9.48 -1.23
N CYS A 124 -5.75 9.43 -1.41
CA CYS A 124 -4.85 8.41 -0.85
C CYS A 124 -4.53 8.59 0.64
N ILE A 125 -4.70 9.78 1.21
CA ILE A 125 -4.34 10.11 2.60
C ILE A 125 -5.11 9.29 3.64
N LYS A 126 -6.21 8.65 3.25
CA LYS A 126 -6.91 7.70 4.12
C LYS A 126 -6.08 6.43 4.39
N GLY A 127 -4.96 6.22 3.69
CA GLY A 127 -4.09 5.05 3.83
C GLY A 127 -4.74 3.73 3.42
N LYS A 128 -5.92 3.79 2.80
CA LYS A 128 -6.70 2.64 2.35
C LYS A 128 -6.29 2.26 0.94
N THR A 129 -6.24 0.95 0.68
CA THR A 129 -5.98 0.43 -0.66
C THR A 129 -7.17 0.71 -1.57
N GLN A 130 -6.90 1.07 -2.83
CA GLN A 130 -7.89 1.42 -3.87
C GLN A 130 -8.84 0.26 -4.26
N ASN A 131 -8.67 -0.91 -3.65
CA ASN A 131 -9.34 -2.13 -4.05
C ASN A 131 -10.68 -2.37 -3.32
N VAL A 132 -11.60 -1.41 -3.45
CA VAL A 132 -13.00 -1.64 -3.05
C VAL A 132 -13.65 -2.63 -4.03
N ASN A 133 -13.30 -2.55 -5.32
CA ASN A 133 -13.92 -3.33 -6.37
C ASN A 133 -13.63 -4.84 -6.30
N GLU A 134 -12.41 -5.31 -6.00
CA GLU A 134 -12.20 -6.76 -5.83
C GLU A 134 -12.90 -7.27 -4.57
N SER A 135 -12.96 -6.47 -3.51
CA SER A 135 -13.68 -6.87 -2.30
C SER A 135 -15.19 -7.00 -2.56
N PHE A 136 -15.77 -6.13 -3.41
CA PHE A 136 -17.15 -6.27 -3.90
C PHE A 136 -17.32 -7.45 -4.86
N HIS A 137 -16.44 -7.57 -5.87
CA HIS A 137 -16.45 -8.66 -6.84
C HIS A 137 -16.35 -10.03 -6.15
N SER A 138 -15.53 -10.16 -5.11
CA SER A 138 -15.42 -11.41 -4.34
C SER A 138 -16.73 -11.84 -3.70
N LYS A 139 -17.63 -10.90 -3.35
CA LYS A 139 -18.97 -11.18 -2.83
C LYS A 139 -19.93 -11.52 -3.96
N LEU A 140 -19.92 -10.72 -5.03
CA LEU A 140 -20.77 -10.92 -6.20
C LEU A 140 -20.54 -12.31 -6.83
N TRP A 141 -19.28 -12.68 -7.08
CA TRP A 141 -18.95 -13.92 -7.77
C TRP A 141 -19.12 -15.17 -6.90
N LYS A 142 -19.22 -15.03 -5.57
CA LYS A 142 -19.68 -16.11 -4.68
C LYS A 142 -21.17 -16.42 -4.89
N LYS A 143 -21.98 -15.39 -5.17
CA LYS A 143 -23.42 -15.55 -5.41
C LYS A 143 -23.73 -15.91 -6.86
N SER A 144 -22.93 -15.42 -7.82
CA SER A 144 -23.08 -15.67 -9.25
C SER A 144 -21.74 -16.07 -9.85
N MET A 145 -21.40 -17.36 -9.80
CA MET A 145 -20.09 -17.83 -10.27
C MET A 145 -19.85 -17.52 -11.75
N LYS A 146 -18.66 -17.00 -12.07
CA LYS A 146 -18.26 -16.67 -13.45
C LYS A 146 -18.19 -17.87 -14.39
N VAL A 147 -17.95 -19.06 -13.83
CA VAL A 147 -17.79 -20.30 -14.59
C VAL A 147 -19.12 -20.93 -15.01
N LYS A 148 -20.26 -20.40 -14.54
CA LYS A 148 -21.58 -20.88 -14.92
C LYS A 148 -22.36 -19.78 -15.63
N PHE A 149 -23.10 -20.15 -16.65
CA PHE A 149 -24.04 -19.25 -17.29
C PHE A 149 -25.20 -18.92 -16.33
N HIS A 150 -25.54 -17.63 -16.25
CA HIS A 150 -26.64 -17.13 -15.45
C HIS A 150 -27.42 -16.12 -16.29
N GLY A 151 -28.75 -16.21 -16.31
CA GLY A 151 -29.58 -15.22 -16.98
C GLY A 151 -29.44 -13.81 -16.37
N HIS A 152 -29.65 -12.78 -17.19
CA HIS A 152 -29.47 -11.37 -16.82
C HIS A 152 -30.17 -10.99 -15.49
N LYS A 153 -31.44 -11.42 -15.31
CA LYS A 153 -32.21 -11.14 -14.09
C LYS A 153 -31.53 -11.68 -12.81
N LYS A 154 -30.97 -12.89 -12.89
CA LYS A 154 -30.29 -13.54 -11.75
C LYS A 154 -28.98 -12.82 -11.40
N VAL A 155 -28.21 -12.42 -12.41
CA VAL A 155 -26.98 -11.63 -12.21
C VAL A 155 -27.30 -10.27 -11.61
N LYS A 156 -28.31 -9.58 -12.13
CA LYS A 156 -28.77 -8.26 -11.63
C LYS A 156 -29.22 -8.35 -10.17
N PHE A 157 -29.98 -9.40 -9.81
CA PHE A 157 -30.40 -9.64 -8.43
C PHE A 157 -29.20 -9.89 -7.50
N ALA A 158 -28.26 -10.77 -7.90
CA ALA A 158 -27.05 -11.04 -7.13
C ALA A 158 -26.18 -9.79 -6.95
N PHE A 159 -26.11 -8.90 -7.95
CA PHE A 159 -25.43 -7.63 -7.87
C PHE A 159 -26.05 -6.71 -6.81
N LEU A 160 -27.37 -6.49 -6.86
CA LEU A 160 -28.08 -5.64 -5.92
C LEU A 160 -27.95 -6.16 -4.48
N MET A 161 -28.12 -7.46 -4.27
CA MET A 161 -27.91 -8.10 -2.97
C MET A 161 -26.49 -7.90 -2.47
N SER A 162 -25.49 -8.12 -3.33
CA SER A 162 -24.09 -7.93 -2.97
C SER A 162 -23.78 -6.48 -2.63
N ALA A 163 -24.41 -5.51 -3.30
CA ALA A 163 -24.20 -4.09 -3.07
C ALA A 163 -24.76 -3.66 -1.72
N LEU A 164 -25.96 -4.13 -1.37
CA LEU A 164 -26.57 -3.92 -0.05
C LEU A 164 -25.65 -4.49 1.04
N GLU A 165 -25.32 -5.77 0.99
CA GLU A 165 -24.44 -6.42 1.97
C GLU A 165 -23.04 -5.78 2.05
N HIS A 166 -22.54 -5.24 0.92
CA HIS A 166 -21.24 -4.58 0.89
C HIS A 166 -21.25 -3.23 1.60
N ASN A 167 -22.30 -2.44 1.40
CA ASN A 167 -22.39 -1.08 1.91
C ASN A 167 -22.94 -1.02 3.34
N THR A 168 -23.86 -1.91 3.71
CA THR A 168 -24.57 -1.86 5.00
C THR A 168 -24.23 -3.02 5.94
N GLY A 169 -23.43 -4.00 5.50
CA GLY A 169 -23.14 -5.22 6.28
C GLY A 169 -24.20 -6.32 6.10
N TYR A 170 -23.92 -7.52 6.63
CA TYR A 170 -24.76 -8.70 6.40
C TYR A 170 -26.11 -8.62 7.11
N LYS A 171 -26.14 -8.13 8.35
CA LYS A 171 -27.37 -7.98 9.14
C LYS A 171 -28.29 -6.90 8.55
N SER A 172 -27.84 -5.64 8.52
CA SER A 172 -28.64 -4.51 8.03
C SER A 172 -28.88 -4.53 6.51
N GLY A 173 -28.07 -5.27 5.75
CA GLY A 173 -28.20 -5.44 4.30
C GLY A 173 -28.99 -6.66 3.87
N CYS A 174 -29.47 -7.50 4.80
CA CYS A 174 -30.23 -8.68 4.46
C CYS A 174 -31.62 -8.28 3.93
N LEU A 175 -31.87 -8.54 2.65
CA LEU A 175 -33.15 -8.25 2.02
C LEU A 175 -34.29 -9.11 2.59
N LEU A 176 -34.01 -10.38 2.90
CA LEU A 176 -35.01 -11.28 3.49
C LEU A 176 -35.43 -10.80 4.88
N ASP A 177 -34.50 -10.26 5.66
CA ASP A 177 -34.78 -9.69 6.98
C ASP A 177 -35.73 -8.48 6.87
N LYS A 178 -35.53 -7.64 5.85
CA LYS A 178 -36.39 -6.47 5.56
C LYS A 178 -37.76 -6.82 5.01
N ILE A 179 -37.86 -7.88 4.20
CA ILE A 179 -39.13 -8.29 3.56
C ILE A 179 -39.98 -9.13 4.51
N LEU A 180 -39.35 -9.99 5.31
CA LEU A 180 -40.03 -11.01 6.11
C LEU A 180 -40.06 -10.69 7.61
N GLY A 181 -39.58 -9.52 8.02
CA GLY A 181 -39.80 -9.00 9.38
C GLY A 181 -38.88 -9.59 10.46
N GLY A 182 -37.62 -9.88 10.17
CA GLY A 182 -36.61 -10.06 11.24
C GLY A 182 -36.38 -11.49 11.77
N VAL A 183 -37.13 -12.49 11.33
CA VAL A 183 -37.20 -13.80 12.02
C VAL A 183 -36.32 -14.90 11.38
N HIS A 184 -35.69 -14.63 10.24
CA HIS A 184 -34.95 -15.65 9.50
C HIS A 184 -33.44 -15.52 9.69
N ASP A 185 -32.84 -16.53 10.34
CA ASP A 185 -31.40 -16.75 10.46
C ASP A 185 -30.58 -15.56 11.02
N ALA A 186 -31.13 -14.84 12.00
CA ALA A 186 -30.44 -13.75 12.69
C ALA A 186 -29.06 -14.17 13.22
N ARG A 187 -28.96 -15.40 13.73
CA ARG A 187 -27.71 -16.00 14.22
C ARG A 187 -26.69 -16.21 13.09
N GLY A 188 -27.10 -16.74 11.93
CA GLY A 188 -26.22 -16.91 10.78
C GLY A 188 -25.71 -15.59 10.22
N LEU A 189 -26.57 -14.56 10.16
CA LEU A 189 -26.19 -13.21 9.75
C LEU A 189 -25.17 -12.56 10.71
N GLU A 190 -25.35 -12.74 12.02
CA GLU A 190 -24.40 -12.28 13.03
C GLU A 190 -23.04 -12.98 12.91
N ILE A 191 -23.04 -14.30 12.69
CA ILE A 191 -21.81 -15.07 12.46
C ILE A 191 -21.11 -14.56 11.20
N GLN A 192 -21.83 -14.31 10.10
CA GLN A 192 -21.23 -13.77 8.87
C GLN A 192 -20.67 -12.36 9.06
N GLU A 193 -21.35 -11.51 9.84
CA GLU A 193 -20.87 -10.18 10.19
C GLU A 193 -19.61 -10.24 11.06
N GLN A 194 -19.59 -11.12 12.07
CA GLN A 194 -18.39 -11.38 12.87
C GLN A 194 -17.25 -11.92 12.02
N LEU A 195 -17.50 -12.87 11.12
CA LEU A 195 -16.48 -13.39 10.19
C LEU A 195 -15.98 -12.32 9.22
N ARG A 196 -16.82 -11.36 8.82
CA ARG A 196 -16.42 -10.20 8.02
C ARG A 196 -15.45 -9.30 8.79
N LEU A 197 -15.78 -8.97 10.04
CA LEU A 197 -14.95 -8.16 10.93
C LEU A 197 -13.65 -8.89 11.28
N LEU A 198 -13.73 -10.17 11.63
CA LEU A 198 -12.58 -11.05 11.88
C LEU A 198 -11.73 -11.24 10.63
N GLY A 199 -12.30 -11.36 9.44
CA GLY A 199 -11.57 -11.44 8.19
C GLY A 199 -10.83 -10.14 7.87
N SER A 200 -11.44 -8.99 8.16
CA SER A 200 -10.78 -7.67 8.09
C SER A 200 -9.63 -7.56 9.11
N ALA A 201 -9.87 -8.01 10.35
CA ALA A 201 -8.87 -8.04 11.41
C ALA A 201 -7.74 -9.02 11.10
N LYS A 202 -8.03 -10.24 10.61
CA LYS A 202 -7.06 -11.26 10.18
C LYS A 202 -6.24 -10.78 9.00
N LYS A 203 -6.83 -10.16 7.97
CA LYS A 203 -6.06 -9.52 6.90
C LYS A 203 -5.18 -8.39 7.44
N THR A 204 -5.65 -7.64 8.43
CA THR A 204 -4.85 -6.62 9.12
C THR A 204 -3.71 -7.25 9.92
N VAL A 205 -3.95 -8.38 10.60
CA VAL A 205 -2.98 -9.13 11.41
C VAL A 205 -2.00 -9.90 10.55
N GLU A 206 -2.39 -10.56 9.47
CA GLU A 206 -1.51 -11.20 8.49
C GLU A 206 -0.69 -10.17 7.74
N ARG A 207 -1.26 -9.01 7.42
CA ARG A 207 -0.50 -7.86 6.91
C ARG A 207 0.47 -7.33 7.96
N ARG A 208 0.08 -7.31 9.25
CA ARG A 208 0.98 -7.00 10.37
C ARG A 208 2.04 -8.09 10.60
N LYS A 209 1.75 -9.37 10.37
CA LYS A 209 2.69 -10.49 10.47
C LYS A 209 3.65 -10.51 9.29
N ARG A 210 3.18 -10.22 8.07
CA ARG A 210 4.04 -9.93 6.90
C ARG A 210 4.87 -8.68 7.13
N LYS A 211 4.30 -7.62 7.72
CA LYS A 211 5.05 -6.45 8.22
C LYS A 211 6.06 -6.88 9.28
N LYS A 212 5.72 -7.74 10.26
CA LYS A 212 6.63 -8.25 11.30
C LYS A 212 7.69 -9.18 10.76
N THR A 213 7.45 -9.99 9.73
CA THR A 213 8.52 -10.78 9.11
C THR A 213 9.42 -9.92 8.20
N THR A 214 8.93 -8.79 7.69
CA THR A 214 9.77 -7.78 7.01
C THR A 214 10.43 -6.79 7.97
N GLU A 215 9.81 -6.51 9.13
CA GLU A 215 10.29 -5.69 10.22
C GLU A 215 11.24 -6.47 11.12
N ASP A 216 11.06 -7.75 11.43
CA ASP A 216 12.06 -8.60 12.11
C ASP A 216 13.31 -8.79 11.24
N TYR A 217 13.17 -8.71 9.91
CA TYR A 217 14.33 -8.63 9.00
C TYR A 217 15.02 -7.25 8.99
N THR A 218 14.38 -6.19 9.51
CA THR A 218 14.92 -4.83 9.61
C THR A 218 15.10 -4.30 11.05
N SER A 219 14.59 -5.02 12.05
CA SER A 219 14.58 -4.71 13.49
C SER A 219 15.69 -5.45 14.24
N ASN A 220 16.32 -6.45 13.62
CA ASN A 220 17.58 -7.05 14.11
C ASN A 220 18.81 -6.12 13.90
N TYR A 221 18.61 -4.81 13.76
CA TYR A 221 19.69 -3.82 13.65
C TYR A 221 19.60 -2.74 14.71
N VAL A 222 19.25 -3.15 15.94
CA VAL A 222 19.56 -2.40 17.15
C VAL A 222 20.27 -3.39 18.08
N LEU A 223 21.53 -3.07 18.40
CA LEU A 223 22.45 -3.76 19.33
C LEU A 223 23.23 -4.96 18.77
N GLY A 224 24.35 -4.65 18.13
CA GLY A 224 25.49 -5.55 17.98
C GLY A 224 26.74 -4.68 17.96
N GLY A 225 27.28 -4.41 19.15
CA GLY A 225 28.48 -3.59 19.31
C GLY A 225 29.71 -4.28 18.75
N TYR A 226 30.52 -3.49 18.04
CA TYR A 226 31.98 -3.42 18.16
C TYR A 226 32.38 -1.98 17.84
#